data_AF-A0A811L1M0-F1
#
_entry.id   AF-A0A811L1M0-F1
#
_cell.length_a   1.000
_cell.length_b   1.000
_cell.length_c   1.000
_cell.angle_alpha   90.00
_cell.angle_beta   90.00
_cell.angle_gamma   90.00
#
_symmetry.space_group_name_H-M   'P 1'
#
loop_
_entity.id
_entity.type
_entity.pdbx_description
1 polymer ?
#
loop_
_entity_poly.entity_id
_entity_poly.type
_entity_poly.pdbx_seq_one_letter_code
_entity_poly.pdbx_strand_id
1 'polypeptide(L)'
;MDNCVDEPKANCDRSDIKSVCNHPMYKRLMNSNCRKACGMCQPGTCTDTTTDCSKPSISGVCSHPTYKRLMSKKCPVTCSACDGNDSNPSNPSNPNSPDSPGGDDECINGAAD
;
A
#
# COMPACT_ATOMS: atom_id res chain seq x y z
N MET A 1 2.48 3.97 -3.98
CA MET A 1 1.93 3.02 -2.99
C MET A 1 3.07 2.15 -2.53
N ASP A 2 3.68 2.48 -1.41
CA ASP A 2 4.77 1.69 -0.84
C ASP A 2 4.16 0.46 -0.15
N ASN A 3 4.21 -0.69 -0.82
CA ASN A 3 3.89 -1.97 -0.19
C ASN A 3 4.88 -2.20 0.93
N CYS A 4 4.48 -1.92 2.18
CA CYS A 4 5.36 -2.08 3.32
C CYS A 4 5.38 -3.55 3.77
N VAL A 5 6.33 -4.29 3.22
CA VAL A 5 6.53 -5.71 3.44
C VAL A 5 7.98 -6.00 3.81
N ASP A 6 8.20 -7.12 4.47
CA ASP A 6 9.53 -7.64 4.76
C ASP A 6 9.99 -8.58 3.65
N GLU A 7 11.29 -8.61 3.41
CA GLU A 7 11.98 -9.49 2.47
C GLU A 7 12.01 -10.91 3.04
N PRO A 8 11.37 -11.90 2.39
CA PRO A 8 11.25 -13.27 2.91
C PRO A 8 12.60 -13.95 3.18
N LYS A 9 13.68 -13.53 2.52
CA LYS A 9 15.04 -14.08 2.69
C LYS A 9 15.86 -13.39 3.79
N ALA A 10 15.37 -12.28 4.34
CA ALA A 10 16.12 -11.49 5.32
C ALA A 10 15.88 -11.91 6.78
N ASN A 11 15.04 -12.92 7.00
CA ASN A 11 14.74 -13.50 8.32
C ASN A 11 14.35 -12.44 9.36
N CYS A 12 13.54 -11.47 8.94
CA CYS A 12 13.16 -10.30 9.75
C CYS A 12 12.43 -10.65 11.06
N ASP A 13 11.90 -11.86 11.19
CA ASP A 13 11.23 -12.34 12.41
C ASP A 13 12.20 -12.67 13.55
N ARG A 14 13.48 -12.90 13.24
CA ARG A 14 14.51 -13.28 14.21
C ARG A 14 14.86 -12.13 15.16
N SER A 15 15.01 -12.45 16.44
CA SER A 15 15.28 -11.46 17.51
C SER A 15 16.62 -10.75 17.34
N ASP A 16 17.66 -11.45 16.88
CA ASP A 16 18.97 -10.88 16.55
C ASP A 16 18.87 -9.84 15.44
N ILE A 17 18.06 -10.09 14.41
CA ILE A 17 17.79 -9.14 13.32
C ILE A 17 16.98 -7.93 13.82
N LYS A 18 15.93 -8.17 14.61
CA LYS A 18 15.13 -7.09 15.21
C LYS A 18 15.96 -6.17 16.12
N SER A 19 16.96 -6.72 16.81
CA SER A 19 17.82 -5.95 17.72
C SER A 19 18.65 -4.88 16.99
N VAL A 20 18.95 -5.07 15.69
CA VAL A 20 19.76 -4.14 14.90
C VAL A 20 18.94 -3.11 14.11
N CYS A 21 17.62 -3.07 14.26
CA CYS A 21 16.74 -2.09 13.60
C CYS A 21 17.18 -0.63 13.85
N ASN A 22 17.67 -0.35 15.06
CA ASN A 22 18.14 0.98 15.47
C ASN A 22 19.65 1.20 15.29
N HIS A 23 20.38 0.17 14.86
CA HIS A 23 21.83 0.26 14.72
C HIS A 23 22.20 1.09 13.48
N PRO A 24 23.02 2.16 13.58
CA PRO A 24 23.23 3.11 12.50
C PRO A 24 23.79 2.47 11.22
N MET A 25 24.68 1.48 11.37
CA MET A 25 25.24 0.72 10.22
C MET A 25 24.19 -0.13 9.49
N TYR A 26 23.23 -0.70 10.21
CA TYR A 26 22.25 -1.65 9.65
C TYR A 26 20.90 -1.01 9.36
N LYS A 27 20.66 0.21 9.83
CA LYS A 27 19.41 0.96 9.64
C LYS A 27 18.96 1.01 8.19
N ARG A 28 19.88 1.25 7.25
CA ARG A 28 19.56 1.30 5.81
C ARG A 28 19.13 -0.07 5.28
N LEU A 29 19.85 -1.14 5.66
CA LEU A 29 19.53 -2.51 5.28
C LEU A 29 18.18 -2.96 5.86
N MET A 30 17.95 -2.66 7.14
CA MET A 30 16.69 -2.94 7.83
C MET A 30 15.54 -2.14 7.23
N ASN A 31 15.77 -0.90 6.81
CA ASN A 31 14.78 -0.09 6.11
C ASN A 31 14.55 -0.51 4.65
N SER A 32 15.31 -1.45 4.10
CA SER A 32 15.01 -2.03 2.79
C SER A 32 14.34 -3.39 2.92
N ASN A 33 14.87 -4.24 3.81
CA ASN A 33 14.49 -5.64 3.91
C ASN A 33 13.51 -5.94 5.05
N CYS A 34 13.53 -5.19 6.14
CA CYS A 34 12.80 -5.52 7.36
C CYS A 34 11.97 -4.34 7.86
N ARG A 35 11.43 -3.52 6.95
CA ARG A 35 10.70 -2.30 7.31
C ARG A 35 9.53 -2.56 8.23
N LYS A 36 8.78 -3.62 7.99
CA LYS A 36 7.60 -3.96 8.77
C LYS A 36 8.01 -4.54 10.12
N ALA A 37 8.93 -5.49 10.14
CA ALA A 37 9.47 -6.05 11.38
C ALA A 37 10.15 -5.02 12.29
N CYS A 38 10.80 -4.00 11.71
CA CYS A 38 11.45 -2.91 12.43
C CYS A 38 10.52 -1.71 12.73
N GLY A 39 9.24 -1.78 12.36
CA GLY A 39 8.31 -0.65 12.56
C GLY A 39 8.68 0.61 11.77
N MET A 40 9.49 0.47 10.72
CA MET A 40 9.89 1.53 9.81
C MET A 40 8.94 1.69 8.62
N CYS A 41 7.85 0.93 8.59
CA CYS A 41 6.69 1.28 7.80
C CYS A 41 6.16 2.63 8.26
N GLN A 42 6.56 3.70 7.58
CA GLN A 42 5.71 4.87 7.60
C GLN A 42 4.41 4.46 6.90
N PRO A 43 3.23 4.63 7.53
CA PRO A 43 2.02 4.71 6.74
C PRO A 43 2.32 5.81 5.73
N GLY A 44 2.38 5.46 4.44
CA GLY A 44 2.65 6.44 3.39
C GLY A 44 1.78 7.64 3.70
N THR A 45 2.39 8.82 3.86
CA THR A 45 1.74 9.98 4.49
C THR A 45 0.36 10.08 3.88
N CYS A 46 -0.67 9.75 4.66
CA CYS A 46 -2.00 9.80 4.14
C CYS A 46 -2.28 11.28 3.99
N THR A 47 -2.13 11.75 2.77
CA THR A 47 -2.21 13.14 2.40
C THR A 47 -2.98 13.19 1.11
N ASP A 48 -3.85 14.17 1.02
CA ASP A 48 -4.55 14.46 -0.21
C ASP A 48 -3.53 14.82 -1.29
N THR A 49 -3.58 14.08 -2.40
CA THR A 49 -2.64 14.24 -3.52
C THR A 49 -3.04 15.38 -4.46
N THR A 50 -4.23 15.97 -4.27
CA THR A 50 -4.71 17.13 -5.01
C THR A 50 -5.29 18.18 -4.06
N THR A 51 -5.15 19.45 -4.41
CA THR A 51 -5.81 20.58 -3.76
C THR A 51 -7.32 20.59 -3.97
N ASP A 52 -7.85 19.80 -4.92
CA ASP A 52 -9.29 19.69 -5.15
C ASP A 52 -10.04 19.01 -3.99
N CYS A 53 -9.35 18.25 -3.15
CA CYS A 53 -9.96 17.51 -2.04
C CYS A 53 -10.66 18.44 -1.04
N SER A 54 -10.24 19.69 -0.92
CA SER A 54 -10.88 20.70 -0.05
C SER A 54 -12.21 21.23 -0.59
N LYS A 55 -12.64 20.84 -1.79
CA LYS A 55 -13.92 21.28 -2.37
C LYS A 55 -15.10 20.56 -1.71
N PRO A 56 -16.20 21.25 -1.39
CA PRO A 56 -17.38 20.64 -0.77
C PRO A 56 -18.01 19.56 -1.65
N SER A 57 -17.87 19.68 -2.98
CA SER A 57 -18.31 18.68 -3.95
C SER A 57 -17.60 17.34 -3.79
N ILE A 58 -16.37 17.32 -3.25
CA ILE A 58 -15.56 16.11 -3.07
C ILE A 58 -16.00 15.30 -1.85
N SER A 59 -16.38 15.96 -0.76
CA SER A 59 -16.86 15.30 0.45
C SER A 59 -18.10 14.42 0.17
N GLY A 60 -19.02 14.88 -0.68
CA GLY A 60 -20.21 14.11 -1.08
C GLY A 60 -19.94 12.92 -2.01
N VAL A 61 -18.85 12.95 -2.79
CA VAL A 61 -18.50 11.84 -3.71
C VAL A 61 -17.65 10.75 -3.06
N CYS A 62 -17.11 10.97 -1.85
CA CYS A 62 -16.47 9.92 -1.05
C CYS A 62 -17.42 8.73 -0.81
N SER A 63 -18.71 8.99 -0.64
CA SER A 63 -19.76 7.98 -0.44
C SER A 63 -20.27 7.35 -1.74
N HIS A 64 -19.88 7.89 -2.90
CA HIS A 64 -20.40 7.45 -4.19
C HIS A 64 -19.60 6.23 -4.68
N PRO A 65 -20.21 5.07 -4.96
CA PRO A 65 -19.49 3.82 -5.23
C PRO A 65 -18.55 3.91 -6.44
N THR A 66 -18.95 4.63 -7.48
CA THR A 66 -18.15 4.87 -8.69
C THR A 66 -16.86 5.65 -8.41
N TYR A 67 -16.94 6.64 -7.51
CA TYR A 67 -15.82 7.56 -7.23
C TYR A 67 -15.05 7.19 -5.97
N LYS A 68 -15.60 6.35 -5.09
CA LYS A 68 -14.97 5.89 -3.84
C LYS A 68 -13.55 5.40 -4.06
N ARG A 69 -13.31 4.52 -5.04
CA ARG A 69 -11.98 3.99 -5.36
C ARG A 69 -11.00 5.06 -5.83
N LEU A 70 -11.49 6.04 -6.60
CA LEU A 70 -10.68 7.16 -7.07
C LEU A 70 -10.35 8.11 -5.90
N MET A 71 -11.33 8.38 -5.05
CA MET A 71 -11.18 9.27 -3.90
C MET A 71 -10.30 8.68 -2.81
N SER A 72 -10.35 7.37 -2.56
CA SER A 72 -9.39 6.69 -1.68
C SER A 72 -7.94 6.76 -2.19
N LYS A 73 -7.72 7.03 -3.48
CA LYS A 73 -6.37 7.25 -4.03
C LYS A 73 -5.98 8.73 -4.05
N LYS A 74 -6.92 9.61 -4.37
CA LYS A 74 -6.66 11.03 -4.60
C LYS A 74 -6.80 11.88 -3.35
N CYS A 75 -7.82 11.60 -2.55
CA CYS A 75 -8.25 12.36 -1.38
C CYS A 75 -8.45 11.45 -0.15
N PRO A 76 -7.46 10.62 0.24
CA PRO A 76 -7.65 9.66 1.31
C PRO A 76 -7.84 10.32 2.69
N VAL A 77 -7.33 11.53 2.92
CA VAL A 77 -7.55 12.24 4.19
C VAL A 77 -8.97 12.79 4.25
N THR A 78 -9.37 13.50 3.19
CA THR A 78 -10.71 14.08 3.10
C THR A 78 -11.80 13.00 3.18
N CYS A 79 -11.56 11.82 2.62
CA CYS A 79 -12.49 10.70 2.67
C CYS A 79 -12.23 9.70 3.81
N SER A 80 -11.34 10.01 4.76
CA SER A 80 -10.96 9.14 5.89
C SER A 80 -10.60 7.71 5.47
N ALA A 81 -9.94 7.56 4.31
CA ALA A 81 -9.47 6.31 3.74
C ALA A 81 -7.98 6.03 4.05
N CYS A 82 -7.46 6.64 5.12
CA CYS A 82 -6.05 6.57 5.53
C CYS A 82 -5.66 5.30 6.27
N ASP A 83 -6.62 4.47 6.67
CA ASP A 83 -6.32 3.15 7.19
C ASP A 83 -5.74 2.34 6.04
N GLY A 84 -4.43 2.04 6.10
CA GLY A 84 -3.69 1.23 5.14
C GLY A 84 -4.18 -0.23 5.02
N ASN A 85 -5.41 -0.51 5.43
CA ASN A 85 -6.15 -1.64 4.96
C ASN A 85 -6.69 -1.30 3.57
N ASP A 86 -6.07 -1.92 2.57
CA ASP A 86 -6.79 -2.39 1.40
C ASP A 86 -7.93 -3.30 1.88
N SER A 87 -8.99 -2.71 2.44
CA SER A 87 -10.29 -3.34 2.53
C SER A 87 -10.88 -3.26 1.14
N ASN A 88 -10.31 -4.05 0.23
CA ASN A 88 -11.12 -4.74 -0.74
C ASN A 88 -12.21 -5.49 0.07
N PRO A 89 -13.50 -5.14 -0.05
CA PRO A 89 -14.56 -5.98 0.49
C PRO A 89 -14.69 -7.21 -0.42
N SER A 90 -13.69 -8.08 -0.35
CA SER A 90 -13.82 -9.50 -0.71
C SER A 90 -13.87 -10.21 0.64
N ASN A 91 -15.07 -10.26 1.22
CA ASN A 91 -15.87 -11.48 1.29
C ASN A 91 -15.23 -12.49 2.26
N PRO A 92 -15.90 -12.80 3.41
CA PRO A 92 -15.34 -13.64 4.46
C PRO A 92 -14.68 -14.90 3.91
N SER A 93 -13.47 -15.15 4.39
CA SER A 93 -12.64 -16.30 4.09
C SER A 93 -13.44 -17.59 4.28
N ASN A 94 -13.96 -18.14 3.19
CA ASN A 94 -14.23 -19.56 3.08
C ASN A 94 -12.91 -20.20 2.60
N PRO A 95 -12.21 -20.98 3.44
CA PRO A 95 -10.89 -21.48 3.13
C PRO A 95 -10.99 -22.71 2.22
N ASN A 96 -11.46 -22.54 0.98
CA ASN A 96 -11.40 -23.56 -0.07
C ASN A 96 -11.89 -22.97 -1.40
N SER A 97 -11.00 -22.38 -2.21
CA SER A 97 -11.08 -22.53 -3.67
C SER A 97 -9.85 -21.97 -4.38
N PRO A 98 -9.46 -22.59 -5.50
CA PRO A 98 -8.13 -22.53 -6.07
C PRO A 98 -7.87 -21.21 -6.80
N ASP A 99 -6.61 -20.81 -6.74
CA ASP A 99 -5.97 -19.86 -7.64
C ASP A 99 -6.40 -20.13 -9.09
N SER A 100 -6.96 -19.12 -9.75
CA SER A 100 -7.17 -19.16 -11.19
C SER A 100 -6.70 -17.84 -11.79
N PRO A 101 -5.82 -17.90 -12.81
CA PRO A 101 -5.12 -16.76 -13.35
C PRO A 101 -5.97 -16.03 -14.40
N GLY A 102 -5.79 -14.72 -14.50
CA GLY A 102 -6.32 -13.87 -15.57
C GLY A 102 -6.01 -12.40 -15.27
N GLY A 103 -5.30 -11.64 -16.09
CA GLY A 103 -4.71 -11.95 -17.38
C GLY A 103 -3.53 -11.02 -17.66
N ASP A 104 -2.71 -11.47 -18.59
CA ASP A 104 -1.79 -10.68 -19.38
C ASP A 104 -2.51 -9.52 -20.08
N ASP A 105 -1.94 -8.33 -20.00
CA ASP A 105 -2.16 -7.27 -21.00
C ASP A 105 -0.78 -6.96 -21.59
N GLU A 106 -0.52 -7.59 -22.73
CA GLU A 106 0.59 -7.27 -23.61
C GLU A 106 0.40 -5.86 -24.19
N CYS A 107 1.22 -4.89 -23.76
CA CYS A 107 1.45 -3.68 -24.54
C CYS A 107 2.68 -3.88 -25.44
N ILE A 108 2.50 -4.56 -26.58
CA ILE A 108 3.45 -4.53 -27.71
C ILE A 108 3.01 -3.43 -28.70
N ASN A 109 3.93 -2.52 -29.02
CA ASN A 109 4.34 -2.08 -30.37
C ASN A 109 4.63 -0.56 -30.46
N GLY A 110 5.79 -0.22 -31.04
CA GLY A 110 5.98 1.05 -31.77
C GLY A 110 7.36 1.68 -31.67
N ALA A 111 8.17 1.55 -32.73
CA ALA A 111 9.55 2.00 -32.91
C ALA A 111 9.74 3.51 -33.22
N ALA A 112 10.96 4.01 -32.99
CA ALA A 112 11.74 5.05 -33.71
C ALA A 112 12.93 5.45 -32.79
N ASP A 113 14.21 5.51 -33.14
CA ASP A 113 15.02 5.45 -34.37
C ASP A 113 16.36 4.78 -33.97
#